data_AF-A0A953UAR1-F1
#
_entry.id   AF-A0A953UAR1-F1
#
_cell.length_a   1.000
_cell.length_b   1.000
_cell.length_c   1.000
_cell.angle_alpha   90.00
_cell.angle_beta   90.00
_cell.angle_gamma   90.00
#
_symmetry.space_group_name_H-M   'P 1'
#
loop_
_entity.id
_entity.type
_entity.pdbx_description
1 polymer ?
#
loop_
_entity_poly.entity_id
_entity_poly.type
_entity_poly.pdbx_seq_one_letter_code
_entity_poly.pdbx_strand_id
1 'polypeptide(L)'
;MKLIGLTCLLLISAWAQNVGPLEQAPAKFANKKNPMQGNESASRAGAKLYARECAACHGSEGEGGEKAPPLKRAEVFQAPPGTLFWVLENGSLNRGMPSFAHLPEPQRWQIITYLQSQKPADHATGK
;
A
#
# COMPACT_ATOMS: atom_id res chain seq x y z
N MET A 1 -57.56 -12.47 -11.15
CA MET A 1 -56.30 -13.10 -10.71
C MET A 1 -55.14 -12.22 -11.19
N LYS A 2 -54.76 -11.21 -10.41
CA LYS A 2 -53.63 -10.32 -10.72
C LYS A 2 -52.43 -10.81 -9.91
N LEU A 3 -51.45 -11.42 -10.57
CA LEU A 3 -50.21 -11.81 -9.92
C LEU A 3 -49.48 -10.55 -9.46
N ILE A 4 -49.20 -10.52 -8.16
CA ILE A 4 -48.48 -9.48 -7.45
C ILE A 4 -47.01 -9.57 -7.89
N GLY A 5 -46.53 -8.54 -8.57
CA GLY A 5 -45.12 -8.40 -8.94
C GLY A 5 -44.28 -8.19 -7.69
N LEU A 6 -43.48 -9.18 -7.33
CA LEU A 6 -42.48 -9.08 -6.26
C LEU A 6 -41.22 -8.44 -6.85
N THR A 7 -41.22 -7.11 -7.01
CA THR A 7 -39.99 -6.36 -7.28
C THR A 7 -39.10 -6.42 -6.05
N CYS A 8 -38.15 -7.35 -6.06
CA CYS A 8 -37.04 -7.40 -5.13
C CYS A 8 -36.14 -6.17 -5.39
N LEU A 9 -36.39 -5.09 -4.66
CA LEU A 9 -35.50 -3.93 -4.57
C LEU A 9 -34.20 -4.39 -3.91
N LEU A 10 -33.24 -4.81 -4.73
CA LEU A 10 -31.85 -4.94 -4.33
C LEU A 10 -31.33 -3.52 -4.08
N LEU A 11 -31.46 -3.06 -2.84
CA LEU A 11 -30.72 -1.91 -2.32
C LEU A 11 -29.25 -2.33 -2.21
N ILE A 12 -28.53 -2.29 -3.34
CA ILE A 12 -27.08 -2.42 -3.34
C ILE A 12 -26.56 -1.15 -2.70
N SER A 13 -26.30 -1.25 -1.41
CA SER A 13 -25.86 -0.14 -0.61
C SER A 13 -24.43 0.22 -1.04
N ALA A 14 -24.29 1.35 -1.73
CA ALA A 14 -23.08 1.81 -2.41
C ALA A 14 -22.01 2.34 -1.44
N TRP A 15 -21.66 1.57 -0.41
CA TRP A 15 -20.64 1.92 0.60
C TRP A 15 -19.26 1.36 0.21
N ALA A 16 -18.81 1.53 -1.04
CA ALA A 16 -17.52 0.98 -1.48
C ALA A 16 -16.43 2.05 -1.74
N GLN A 17 -16.71 3.34 -1.57
CA GLN A 17 -15.93 4.36 -2.28
C GLN A 17 -14.83 5.06 -1.46
N ASN A 18 -14.48 4.64 -0.24
CA ASN A 18 -13.38 5.31 0.49
C ASN A 18 -12.42 4.44 1.31
N VAL A 19 -12.34 3.14 1.06
CA VAL A 19 -11.32 2.29 1.71
C VAL A 19 -9.90 2.63 1.20
N GLY A 20 -8.91 2.52 2.08
CA GLY A 20 -7.50 2.82 1.75
C GLY A 20 -6.86 1.74 0.88
N PRO A 21 -5.71 2.00 0.23
CA PRO A 21 -5.06 1.01 -0.65
C PRO A 21 -4.70 -0.31 0.06
N LEU A 22 -4.35 -0.24 1.34
CA LEU A 22 -4.03 -1.42 2.15
C LEU A 22 -5.25 -2.32 2.37
N GLU A 23 -6.44 -1.72 2.53
CA GLU A 23 -7.70 -2.43 2.76
C GLU A 23 -8.28 -3.02 1.46
N GLN A 24 -7.93 -2.43 0.31
CA GLN A 24 -8.35 -2.92 -1.01
C GLN A 24 -7.61 -4.20 -1.42
N ALA A 25 -6.46 -4.49 -0.82
CA ALA A 25 -5.69 -5.67 -1.18
C ALA A 25 -6.47 -6.97 -0.90
N PRO A 26 -6.64 -7.87 -1.89
CA PRO A 26 -7.34 -9.13 -1.68
C PRO A 26 -6.65 -9.99 -0.61
N ALA A 27 -7.43 -10.70 0.21
CA ALA A 27 -6.93 -11.51 1.33
C ALA A 27 -5.82 -12.51 0.93
N LYS A 28 -5.81 -13.02 -0.31
CA LYS A 28 -4.74 -13.89 -0.82
C LYS A 28 -3.35 -13.26 -0.75
N PHE A 29 -3.25 -11.93 -0.88
CA PHE A 29 -1.98 -11.20 -0.76
C PHE A 29 -1.51 -11.08 0.68
N ALA A 30 -2.41 -11.05 1.67
CA ALA A 30 -2.02 -11.01 3.08
C ALA A 30 -1.14 -12.22 3.49
N ASN A 31 -1.29 -13.35 2.80
CA ASN A 31 -0.49 -14.55 3.05
C ASN A 31 0.86 -14.58 2.31
N LYS A 32 1.09 -13.70 1.33
CA LYS A 32 2.35 -13.66 0.57
C LYS A 32 3.47 -13.09 1.45
N LYS A 33 4.48 -13.91 1.73
CA LYS A 33 5.65 -13.52 2.52
C LYS A 33 6.66 -12.74 1.67
N ASN A 34 7.43 -11.88 2.33
CA ASN A 34 8.55 -11.19 1.70
C ASN A 34 9.78 -12.13 1.69
N PRO A 35 10.27 -12.57 0.52
CA PRO A 35 11.43 -13.47 0.43
C PRO A 35 12.76 -12.81 0.83
N MET A 36 12.78 -11.48 1.02
CA MET A 36 13.96 -10.69 1.38
C MET A 36 13.82 -10.04 2.76
N GLN A 37 12.91 -10.53 3.60
CA GLN A 37 12.71 -9.99 4.95
C GLN A 37 14.00 -10.09 5.77
N GLY A 38 14.42 -8.97 6.39
CA GLY A 38 15.64 -8.91 7.19
C GLY A 38 16.94 -8.88 6.38
N ASN A 39 16.90 -8.89 5.04
CA ASN A 39 18.10 -8.83 4.22
C ASN A 39 18.59 -7.38 4.05
N GLU A 40 19.71 -7.03 4.69
CA GLU A 40 20.27 -5.67 4.63
C GLU A 40 20.69 -5.23 3.23
N SER A 41 21.22 -6.14 2.41
CA SER A 41 21.62 -5.82 1.03
C SER A 41 20.40 -5.47 0.18
N ALA A 42 19.32 -6.23 0.36
CA ALA A 42 18.03 -5.93 -0.27
C ALA A 42 17.45 -4.61 0.23
N SER A 43 17.57 -4.31 1.54
CA SER A 43 17.17 -3.00 2.08
C SER A 43 17.95 -1.84 1.44
N ARG A 44 19.29 -1.96 1.34
CA ARG A 44 20.13 -0.93 0.67
C ARG A 44 19.78 -0.76 -0.81
N ALA A 45 19.47 -1.84 -1.52
CA ALA A 45 18.98 -1.77 -2.90
C ALA A 45 17.60 -1.10 -2.97
N GLY A 46 16.73 -1.43 -2.03
CA GLY A 46 15.39 -0.84 -1.86
C GLY A 46 15.42 0.65 -1.58
N ALA A 47 16.36 1.13 -0.77
CA ALA A 47 16.55 2.55 -0.50
C ALA A 47 16.83 3.35 -1.78
N LYS A 48 17.68 2.80 -2.66
CA LYS A 48 17.99 3.41 -3.96
C LYS A 48 16.78 3.44 -4.89
N LEU A 49 15.97 2.38 -4.88
CA LEU A 49 14.72 2.32 -5.65
C LEU A 49 13.70 3.33 -5.10
N TYR A 50 13.51 3.35 -3.79
CA TYR A 50 12.62 4.29 -3.11
C TYR A 50 12.92 5.75 -3.46
N ALA A 51 14.21 6.13 -3.44
CA ALA A 51 14.65 7.47 -3.78
C ALA A 51 14.27 7.89 -5.22
N ARG A 52 14.24 6.93 -6.16
CA ARG A 52 13.88 7.20 -7.56
C ARG A 52 12.37 7.16 -7.82
N GLU A 53 11.68 6.21 -7.21
CA GLU A 53 10.31 5.85 -7.58
C GLU A 53 9.25 6.44 -6.64
N CYS A 54 9.61 6.70 -5.38
CA CYS A 54 8.64 6.97 -4.31
C CYS A 54 8.82 8.35 -3.67
N ALA A 55 10.08 8.79 -3.51
CA ALA A 55 10.43 9.95 -2.70
C ALA A 55 9.82 11.27 -3.21
N ALA A 56 9.60 11.40 -4.51
CA ALA A 56 9.03 12.60 -5.12
C ALA A 56 7.61 12.93 -4.63
N CYS A 57 6.88 11.95 -4.08
CA CYS A 57 5.55 12.11 -3.51
C CYS A 57 5.51 11.84 -2.01
N HIS A 58 6.22 10.81 -1.54
CA HIS A 58 6.18 10.36 -0.15
C HIS A 58 7.28 10.96 0.76
N GLY A 59 8.11 11.87 0.25
CA GLY A 59 9.23 12.43 1.00
C GLY A 59 10.49 11.57 0.91
N SER A 60 11.63 12.16 1.23
CA SER A 60 12.94 11.52 1.08
C SER A 60 13.13 10.28 1.96
N GLU A 61 12.45 10.26 3.11
CA GLU A 61 12.45 9.20 4.08
C GLU A 61 11.04 8.66 4.39
N GLY A 62 10.02 8.95 3.57
CA GLY A 62 8.66 8.49 3.85
C GLY A 62 7.89 9.33 4.87
N GLU A 63 8.35 10.55 5.14
CA GLU A 63 7.70 11.56 5.99
C GLU A 63 6.39 12.12 5.41
N GLY A 64 6.11 11.86 4.13
CA GLY A 64 4.94 12.37 3.42
C GLY A 64 5.10 13.82 2.97
N GLY A 65 4.03 14.37 2.42
CA GLY A 65 3.98 15.76 1.99
C GLY A 65 2.63 16.09 1.36
N GLU A 66 2.55 17.22 0.66
CA GLU A 66 1.32 17.67 0.00
C GLU A 66 0.78 16.67 -1.05
N LYS A 67 1.69 15.88 -1.67
CA LYS A 67 1.35 14.95 -2.76
C LYS A 67 0.88 13.58 -2.28
N ALA A 68 1.36 13.11 -1.13
CA ALA A 68 1.07 11.77 -0.65
C ALA A 68 1.26 11.63 0.87
N PRO A 69 0.52 10.72 1.52
CA PRO A 69 0.60 10.54 2.96
C PRO A 69 1.97 10.01 3.42
N PRO A 70 2.31 10.19 4.70
CA PRO A 70 3.49 9.56 5.30
C PRO A 70 3.41 8.05 5.18
N LEU A 71 4.56 7.43 4.87
CA LEU A 71 4.73 5.98 4.90
C LEU A 71 5.27 5.51 6.26
N LYS A 72 5.90 6.39 7.04
CA LYS A 72 6.38 6.17 8.42
C LYS A 72 5.25 6.06 9.46
N ARG A 73 4.22 5.26 9.19
CA ARG A 73 3.04 5.07 10.07
C ARG A 73 2.78 3.60 10.37
N ALA A 74 2.19 3.33 11.54
CA ALA A 74 2.00 1.97 12.06
C ALA A 74 1.30 1.05 11.05
N GLU A 75 0.30 1.56 10.33
CA GLU A 75 -0.48 0.77 9.38
C GLU A 75 0.34 0.26 8.20
N VAL A 76 1.33 1.02 7.73
CA VAL A 76 2.22 0.59 6.64
C VAL A 76 3.23 -0.43 7.16
N PHE A 77 3.74 -0.21 8.37
CA PHE A 77 4.76 -1.08 8.98
C PHE A 77 4.19 -2.43 9.40
N GLN A 78 2.95 -2.43 9.89
CA GLN A 78 2.23 -3.62 10.33
C GLN A 78 1.48 -4.33 9.20
N ALA A 79 1.35 -3.69 8.02
CA ALA A 79 0.72 -4.32 6.87
C ALA A 79 1.45 -5.63 6.51
N PRO A 80 0.72 -6.70 6.18
CA PRO A 80 1.33 -7.90 5.62
C PRO A 80 2.19 -7.52 4.39
N PRO A 81 3.42 -8.05 4.25
CA PRO A 81 4.29 -7.63 3.16
C PRO A 81 3.67 -7.84 1.77
N GLY A 82 2.88 -8.90 1.59
CA GLY A 82 2.14 -9.12 0.36
C GLY A 82 1.02 -8.12 0.07
N THR A 83 0.42 -7.51 1.10
CA THR A 83 -0.51 -6.39 0.94
C THR A 83 0.22 -5.17 0.37
N LEU A 84 1.41 -4.85 0.88
CA LEU A 84 2.25 -3.79 0.31
C LEU A 84 2.67 -4.11 -1.13
N PHE A 85 2.99 -5.37 -1.41
CA PHE A 85 3.31 -5.84 -2.76
C PHE A 85 2.16 -5.63 -3.73
N TRP A 86 0.92 -5.93 -3.30
CA TRP A 86 -0.27 -5.67 -4.09
C TRP A 86 -0.45 -4.18 -4.39
N VAL A 87 -0.23 -3.31 -3.40
CA VAL A 87 -0.30 -1.85 -3.59
C VAL A 87 0.75 -1.37 -4.58
N LEU A 88 1.99 -1.88 -4.52
CA LEU A 88 3.00 -1.53 -5.53
C LEU A 88 2.64 -2.06 -6.92
N GLU A 89 2.00 -3.23 -7.02
CA GLU A 89 1.59 -3.81 -8.29
C GLU A 89 0.46 -3.04 -8.96
N ASN A 90 -0.52 -2.57 -8.19
CA ASN A 90 -1.76 -2.00 -8.72
C ASN A 90 -1.79 -0.46 -8.63
N GLY A 91 -0.98 0.12 -7.76
CA GLY A 91 -1.08 1.52 -7.37
C GLY A 91 -2.35 1.82 -6.59
N SER A 92 -2.62 3.11 -6.40
CA SER A 92 -3.91 3.65 -5.99
C SER A 92 -4.29 4.71 -7.00
N LEU A 93 -4.70 4.28 -8.20
CA LEU A 93 -4.88 5.15 -9.36
C LEU A 93 -5.90 6.26 -9.10
N ASN A 94 -6.98 5.96 -8.38
CA ASN A 94 -7.99 6.94 -7.96
C ASN A 94 -7.47 7.98 -6.95
N ARG A 95 -6.32 7.73 -6.30
CA ARG A 95 -5.64 8.62 -5.36
C ARG A 95 -4.30 9.12 -5.91
N GLY A 96 -4.04 8.94 -7.21
CA GLY A 96 -2.85 9.44 -7.89
C GLY A 96 -1.55 8.63 -7.66
N MET A 97 -1.58 7.51 -6.92
CA MET A 97 -0.42 6.63 -6.80
C MET A 97 -0.35 5.69 -8.02
N PRO A 98 0.70 5.76 -8.86
CA PRO A 98 0.82 4.92 -10.04
C PRO A 98 1.09 3.45 -9.68
N SER A 99 0.93 2.57 -10.66
CA SER A 99 1.43 1.19 -10.58
C SER A 99 2.94 1.14 -10.81
N PHE A 100 3.61 0.29 -10.06
CA PHE A 100 5.03 -0.01 -10.19
C PHE A 100 5.29 -1.42 -10.75
N ALA A 101 4.29 -2.02 -11.42
CA ALA A 101 4.43 -3.34 -12.04
C ALA A 101 5.50 -3.40 -13.16
N HIS A 102 5.94 -2.25 -13.67
CA HIS A 102 7.07 -2.14 -14.59
C HIS A 102 8.41 -2.51 -13.91
N LEU A 103 8.50 -2.41 -12.58
CA LEU A 103 9.65 -2.89 -11.82
C LEU A 103 9.58 -4.42 -11.70
N PRO A 104 10.67 -5.14 -11.99
CA PRO A 104 10.77 -6.57 -11.72
C PRO A 104 10.37 -6.90 -10.28
N GLU A 105 9.69 -8.03 -10.08
CA GLU A 105 9.22 -8.45 -8.75
C GLU A 105 10.29 -8.35 -7.64
N PRO A 106 11.55 -8.78 -7.84
CA PRO A 106 12.60 -8.62 -6.84
C PRO A 106 12.81 -7.16 -6.39
N GLN A 107 12.66 -6.18 -7.28
CA GLN A 107 12.83 -4.76 -6.96
C GLN A 107 11.66 -4.23 -6.11
N ARG A 108 10.44 -4.69 -6.38
CA ARG A 108 9.28 -4.37 -5.52
C ARG A 108 9.46 -4.93 -4.12
N TRP A 109 10.01 -6.14 -3.98
CA TRP A 109 10.37 -6.70 -2.67
C TRP A 109 11.48 -5.92 -1.96
N GLN A 110 12.50 -5.46 -2.70
CA GLN A 110 13.55 -4.60 -2.13
C GLN A 110 12.97 -3.30 -1.54
N ILE A 111 12.05 -2.64 -2.25
CA ILE A 111 11.36 -1.45 -1.74
C ILE A 111 10.62 -1.76 -0.43
N ILE A 112 9.87 -2.86 -0.37
CA ILE A 112 9.13 -3.27 0.83
C ILE A 112 10.08 -3.59 1.99
N THR A 113 11.17 -4.32 1.72
CA THR A 113 12.20 -4.61 2.71
C THR A 113 12.83 -3.33 3.26
N TYR A 114 13.11 -2.34 2.41
CA TYR A 114 13.60 -1.05 2.86
C TYR A 114 12.58 -0.35 3.76
N LEU A 115 11.33 -0.19 3.31
CA LEU A 115 10.27 0.48 4.06
C LEU A 115 10.07 -0.14 5.45
N GLN A 116 9.99 -1.47 5.53
CA GLN A 116 9.77 -2.18 6.79
C GLN A 116 11.04 -2.33 7.66
N SER A 117 12.23 -1.98 7.14
CA SER A 117 13.47 -1.94 7.93
C SER A 117 13.69 -0.60 8.65
N GLN A 118 12.91 0.43 8.31
CA GLN A 118 12.99 1.73 8.96
C GLN A 118 12.42 1.68 10.39
N LYS A 119 12.55 2.77 11.13
CA LYS A 119 11.77 2.98 12.37
C LYS A 119 10.46 3.70 12.01
N PRO A 120 9.30 3.31 12.58
CA PRO A 120 8.11 4.14 12.53
C PRO A 120 8.45 5.55 13.03
N ALA A 121 7.74 6.58 12.56
CA ALA A 121 7.85 7.88 13.23
C ALA A 121 7.39 7.70 14.68
N ASP A 122 8.17 8.21 15.64
CA ASP A 122 7.68 8.38 17.01
C ASP A 122 6.38 9.15 16.89
N HIS A 123 5.31 8.70 17.56
CA HIS A 123 4.05 9.42 17.56
C HIS A 123 4.35 10.86 17.95
N ALA A 124 4.32 11.78 16.97
CA ALA A 124 4.30 13.19 17.26
C ALA A 124 3.02 13.39 18.05
N THR A 125 3.16 13.47 19.38
CA THR A 125 2.16 14.00 20.28
C THR A 125 1.90 15.42 19.81
N GLY A 126 0.98 15.56 18.88
CA GLY A 126 0.46 16.83 18.44
C GLY A 126 -0.26 17.48 19.61
N LYS A 127 0.29 18.60 20.05
CA LYS A 127 -0.42 19.69 20.73
C LYS A 127 -1.59 20.19 19.87
#